data_AF-A0A0P0VKW2-F1
#
_entry.id   AF-A0A0P0VKW2-F1
#
_cell.length_a   1.000
_cell.length_b   1.000
_cell.length_c   1.000
_cell.angle_alpha   90.00
_cell.angle_beta   90.00
_cell.angle_gamma   90.00
#
_symmetry.space_group_name_H-M   'P 1'
#
loop_
_entity.id
_entity.type
_entity.pdbx_description
1 polymer ?
#
loop_
_entity_poly.entity_id
_entity_poly.type
_entity_poly.pdbx_seq_one_letter_code
_entity_poly.pdbx_strand_id
1 'polypeptide(L)'
;MPNYLSGIMLHCKAQLQGQETRERRQLDDDEHARPPQGGDDDVAASTSELPYMIESIKSKLRAARNSLGETTVSAYDTAWIALVNRLDGGGERSPQFPEAIDWIARNQLPDGSWGDAGMFIVQDRLINTLGCVVALATWGVHEEQRARGLAYIQDNLWRLGEDDEEWMMVGFEITFPVLLEKAKNLGLDINYDDPALQDIYAKRQLKLAKIPREALHARPTTLLHSLEGMENLDWERLLQFKCPAGSLHSSPAASAYALSETGDKELLEYLETAINNFDGGAPCTYPVDNFDRLWSVDRLRRLGISRYFTSEIEEYLEYAYR
;
A
#
# COMPACT_ATOMS: atom_id res chain seq x y z
N MET A 1 -21.54 2.74 -19.16
CA MET A 1 -20.23 2.26 -18.67
C MET A 1 -20.28 2.07 -17.16
N PRO A 2 -20.70 0.90 -16.64
CA PRO A 2 -20.35 0.47 -15.30
C PRO A 2 -19.27 -0.62 -15.37
N ASN A 3 -18.17 -0.48 -14.60
CA ASN A 3 -17.33 -1.57 -14.04
C ASN A 3 -15.87 -1.18 -13.73
N TYR A 4 -15.42 0.07 -13.90
CA TYR A 4 -14.02 0.41 -13.60
C TYR A 4 -13.72 0.71 -12.13
N LEU A 5 -14.75 0.93 -11.28
CA LEU A 5 -14.62 0.91 -9.81
C LEU A 5 -14.24 -0.49 -9.25
N SER A 6 -14.26 -1.53 -10.09
CA SER A 6 -13.94 -2.91 -9.70
C SER A 6 -12.48 -3.11 -9.28
N GLY A 7 -11.52 -2.36 -9.82
CA GLY A 7 -10.09 -2.64 -9.62
C GLY A 7 -9.57 -2.26 -8.23
N ILE A 8 -9.94 -1.08 -7.73
CA ILE A 8 -9.54 -0.58 -6.39
C ILE A 8 -10.30 -1.33 -5.30
N MET A 9 -11.59 -1.61 -5.54
CA MET A 9 -12.34 -2.55 -4.72
C MET A 9 -11.65 -3.91 -4.66
N LEU A 10 -10.96 -4.37 -5.71
CA LEU A 10 -10.22 -5.64 -5.69
C LEU A 10 -8.95 -5.56 -4.84
N HIS A 11 -8.18 -4.46 -4.89
CA HIS A 11 -6.97 -4.29 -4.08
C HIS A 11 -7.28 -4.15 -2.59
N CYS A 12 -8.24 -3.28 -2.24
CA CYS A 12 -8.76 -3.23 -0.87
C CYS A 12 -9.37 -4.58 -0.48
N LYS A 13 -10.11 -5.26 -1.37
CA LYS A 13 -10.66 -6.59 -1.08
C LYS A 13 -9.56 -7.63 -0.84
N ALA A 14 -8.44 -7.61 -1.56
CA ALA A 14 -7.34 -8.55 -1.32
C ALA A 14 -6.67 -8.29 0.05
N GLN A 15 -6.39 -7.02 0.37
CA GLN A 15 -5.87 -6.64 1.69
C GLN A 15 -6.87 -6.96 2.83
N LEU A 16 -8.17 -6.76 2.61
CA LEU A 16 -9.22 -7.00 3.58
C LEU A 16 -9.58 -8.49 3.71
N GLN A 17 -9.50 -9.26 2.63
CA GLN A 17 -9.60 -10.72 2.70
C GLN A 17 -8.40 -11.31 3.44
N GLY A 18 -7.21 -10.72 3.28
CA GLY A 18 -6.05 -11.01 4.12
C GLY A 18 -6.32 -10.75 5.61
N GLN A 19 -6.92 -9.59 5.93
CA GLN A 19 -7.33 -9.25 7.31
C GLN A 19 -8.44 -10.17 7.85
N GLU A 20 -9.49 -10.48 7.08
CA GLU A 20 -10.56 -11.41 7.48
C GLU A 20 -10.02 -12.84 7.68
N THR A 21 -9.04 -13.27 6.88
CA THR A 21 -8.38 -14.58 7.04
C THR A 21 -7.51 -14.61 8.30
N ARG A 22 -6.90 -13.49 8.67
CA ARG A 22 -6.13 -13.32 9.92
C ARG A 22 -7.03 -13.41 11.15
N GLU A 23 -8.19 -12.75 11.13
CA GLU A 23 -9.18 -12.84 12.21
C GLU A 23 -9.73 -14.26 12.36
N ARG A 24 -9.98 -14.96 11.25
CA ARG A 24 -10.40 -16.38 11.28
C ARG A 24 -9.35 -17.31 11.86
N ARG A 25 -8.07 -17.16 11.49
CA ARG A 25 -7.00 -18.00 12.08
C ARG A 25 -6.82 -17.72 13.57
N GLN A 26 -6.92 -16.46 14.00
CA GLN A 26 -6.89 -16.12 15.43
C GLN A 26 -8.07 -16.75 16.19
N LEU A 27 -9.27 -16.75 15.60
CA LEU A 27 -10.45 -17.41 16.18
C LEU A 27 -10.30 -18.94 16.22
N ASP A 28 -9.73 -19.57 15.19
CA ASP A 28 -9.51 -21.02 15.14
C ASP A 28 -8.45 -21.47 16.18
N ASP A 29 -7.40 -20.66 16.38
CA ASP A 29 -6.37 -20.88 17.40
C ASP A 29 -6.95 -20.73 18.83
N ASP A 30 -7.88 -19.80 19.04
CA ASP A 30 -8.62 -19.64 20.30
C ASP A 30 -9.66 -20.75 20.52
N GLU A 31 -10.29 -21.28 19.46
CA GLU A 31 -11.29 -22.37 19.55
C GLU A 31 -10.66 -23.74 19.88
N HIS A 32 -9.37 -23.93 19.56
CA HIS A 32 -8.61 -25.12 19.97
C HIS A 32 -8.15 -25.10 21.44
N ALA A 33 -8.29 -23.97 22.14
CA ALA A 33 -8.25 -23.94 23.58
C ALA A 33 -9.61 -24.43 24.13
N ARG A 34 -9.70 -25.73 24.47
CA ARG A 34 -10.91 -26.31 25.09
C ARG A 34 -11.46 -25.37 26.19
N PRO A 35 -12.71 -24.90 26.10
CA PRO A 35 -13.30 -24.19 27.22
C PRO A 35 -13.51 -25.18 28.36
N PRO A 36 -13.33 -24.78 29.63
CA PRO A 36 -13.84 -25.58 30.74
C PRO A 36 -15.36 -25.70 30.57
N GLN A 37 -15.92 -26.85 30.93
CA GLN A 37 -17.38 -27.03 30.93
C GLN A 37 -18.00 -26.05 31.94
N GLY A 38 -18.45 -24.89 31.46
CA GLY A 38 -19.00 -23.81 32.28
C GLY A 38 -20.47 -24.01 32.59
N GLY A 39 -20.78 -24.04 33.89
CA GLY A 39 -22.14 -23.82 34.40
C GLY A 39 -22.54 -22.34 34.31
N ASP A 40 -23.70 -21.99 34.87
CA ASP A 40 -24.40 -20.69 34.75
C ASP A 40 -23.59 -19.39 35.03
N ASP A 41 -22.32 -19.48 35.42
CA ASP A 41 -21.42 -18.35 35.69
C ASP A 41 -20.84 -17.67 34.41
N ASP A 42 -20.75 -18.36 33.26
CA ASP A 42 -20.17 -17.80 32.02
C ASP A 42 -21.05 -16.70 31.37
N VAL A 43 -22.36 -16.78 31.57
CA VAL A 43 -23.29 -15.76 31.05
C VAL A 43 -23.13 -14.44 31.82
N ALA A 44 -22.89 -14.51 33.14
CA ALA A 44 -22.69 -13.33 33.98
C ALA A 44 -21.38 -12.60 33.66
N ALA A 45 -20.29 -13.34 33.40
CA ALA A 45 -19.01 -12.75 33.00
C ALA A 45 -19.10 -11.97 31.67
N SER A 46 -19.79 -12.51 30.66
CA SER A 46 -19.95 -11.88 29.34
C SER A 46 -20.69 -10.52 29.39
N THR A 47 -21.62 -10.35 30.33
CA THR A 47 -22.35 -9.08 30.49
C THR A 47 -21.50 -7.97 31.14
N SER A 48 -20.45 -8.32 31.87
CA SER A 48 -19.60 -7.34 32.56
C SER A 48 -18.62 -6.63 31.62
N GLU A 49 -18.20 -7.29 30.54
CA GLU A 49 -17.24 -6.74 29.57
C GLU A 49 -17.89 -5.95 28.44
N LEU A 50 -19.18 -6.20 28.16
CA LEU A 50 -19.89 -5.55 27.05
C LEU A 50 -19.83 -4.00 27.10
N PRO A 51 -20.06 -3.33 28.26
CA PRO A 51 -19.92 -1.87 28.34
C PRO A 51 -18.50 -1.39 27.98
N TYR A 52 -17.48 -2.14 28.40
CA TYR A 52 -16.09 -1.82 28.10
C TYR A 52 -15.78 -1.96 26.61
N MET A 53 -16.24 -3.05 25.97
CA MET A 53 -16.08 -3.26 24.53
C MET A 53 -16.79 -2.17 23.71
N ILE A 54 -18.02 -1.80 24.10
CA ILE A 54 -18.75 -0.72 23.44
C ILE A 54 -17.99 0.60 23.54
N GLU A 55 -17.49 0.98 24.72
CA GLU A 55 -16.76 2.24 24.86
C GLU A 55 -15.41 2.21 24.13
N SER A 56 -14.74 1.06 24.09
CA SER A 56 -13.52 0.88 23.30
C SER A 56 -13.77 1.11 21.80
N ILE A 57 -14.84 0.52 21.24
CA ILE A 57 -15.22 0.73 19.84
C ILE A 57 -15.60 2.19 19.60
N LYS A 58 -16.39 2.81 20.49
CA LYS A 58 -16.73 4.25 20.38
C LYS A 58 -15.50 5.13 20.38
N SER A 59 -14.54 4.86 21.26
CA SER A 59 -13.29 5.59 21.33
C SER A 59 -12.52 5.51 20.02
N LYS A 60 -12.40 4.31 19.44
CA LYS A 60 -11.78 4.12 18.11
C LYS A 60 -12.51 4.88 17.00
N LEU A 61 -13.84 4.78 16.94
CA LEU A 61 -14.64 5.52 15.94
C LEU A 61 -14.47 7.04 16.06
N ARG A 62 -14.43 7.56 17.29
CA ARG A 62 -14.21 9.00 17.55
C ARG A 62 -12.79 9.44 17.22
N ALA A 63 -11.78 8.60 17.46
CA ALA A 63 -10.39 8.89 17.09
C ALA A 63 -10.25 8.95 15.56
N ALA A 64 -10.82 7.98 14.83
CA ALA A 64 -10.79 7.94 13.38
C ALA A 64 -11.63 9.04 12.70
N ARG A 65 -12.49 9.76 13.46
CA ARG A 65 -13.35 10.82 12.93
C ARG A 65 -12.59 11.91 12.18
N ASN A 66 -11.44 12.33 12.69
CA ASN A 66 -10.62 13.37 12.07
C ASN A 66 -9.45 12.78 11.27
N SER A 67 -9.38 11.45 11.21
CA SER A 67 -8.38 10.76 10.41
C SER A 67 -8.78 10.75 8.94
N LEU A 68 -7.77 10.86 8.09
CA LEU A 68 -7.85 10.66 6.64
C LEU A 68 -7.82 9.15 6.26
N GLY A 69 -7.93 8.28 7.27
CA GLY A 69 -7.99 6.83 7.14
C GLY A 69 -6.87 6.15 7.94
N GLU A 70 -7.20 5.02 8.59
CA GLU A 70 -6.23 4.17 9.28
C GLU A 70 -5.89 2.98 8.38
N THR A 71 -4.64 2.89 7.94
CA THR A 71 -4.18 1.81 7.06
C THR A 71 -2.72 1.46 7.35
N THR A 72 -2.24 0.37 6.78
CA THR A 72 -0.86 -0.11 6.92
C THR A 72 0.06 0.62 5.95
N VAL A 73 1.32 0.77 6.35
CA VAL A 73 2.37 1.31 5.49
C VAL A 73 2.70 0.32 4.37
N SER A 74 2.87 0.84 3.15
CA SER A 74 3.38 0.12 1.98
C SER A 74 4.87 0.43 1.86
N ALA A 75 5.71 -0.60 1.99
CA ALA A 75 7.15 -0.43 1.84
C ALA A 75 7.53 -0.05 0.40
N TYR A 76 6.78 -0.54 -0.59
CA TYR A 76 6.90 -0.18 -1.99
C TYR A 76 6.67 1.33 -2.23
N ASP A 77 5.56 1.88 -1.74
CA ASP A 77 5.25 3.30 -1.91
C ASP A 77 6.25 4.17 -1.15
N THR A 78 6.59 3.76 0.08
CA THR A 78 7.62 4.44 0.88
C THR A 78 8.96 4.47 0.15
N ALA A 79 9.34 3.39 -0.55
CA ALA A 79 10.53 3.34 -1.37
C ALA A 79 10.49 4.31 -2.56
N TRP A 80 9.35 4.45 -3.23
CA TRP A 80 9.20 5.45 -4.30
C TRP A 80 9.33 6.89 -3.78
N ILE A 81 8.78 7.18 -2.61
CA ILE A 81 8.96 8.49 -1.95
C ILE A 81 10.43 8.70 -1.58
N ALA A 82 11.09 7.69 -1.04
CA ALA A 82 12.51 7.75 -0.70
C ALA A 82 13.40 8.03 -1.92
N LEU A 83 12.97 7.70 -3.15
CA LEU A 83 13.74 7.95 -4.37
C LEU A 83 13.68 9.41 -4.86
N VAL A 84 12.78 10.24 -4.32
CA VAL A 84 12.64 11.64 -4.75
C VAL A 84 13.88 12.44 -4.34
N ASN A 85 14.57 13.03 -5.33
CA ASN A 85 15.67 13.95 -5.07
C ASN A 85 15.14 15.27 -4.53
N ARG A 86 15.92 15.94 -3.67
CA ARG A 86 15.66 17.32 -3.23
C ARG A 86 15.41 18.22 -4.44
N LEU A 87 14.34 19.00 -4.36
CA LEU A 87 13.93 19.91 -5.43
C LEU A 87 14.69 21.25 -5.40
N ASP A 88 15.32 21.60 -4.29
CA ASP A 88 15.94 22.90 -4.04
C ASP A 88 17.38 23.03 -4.58
N GLY A 89 17.61 22.62 -5.84
CA GLY A 89 18.67 23.14 -6.72
C GLY A 89 20.13 23.15 -6.23
N GLY A 90 20.45 22.55 -5.08
CA GLY A 90 21.75 22.67 -4.41
C GLY A 90 22.91 21.94 -5.11
N GLY A 91 22.65 21.33 -6.28
CA GLY A 91 23.63 20.59 -7.08
C GLY A 91 24.03 19.23 -6.50
N GLU A 92 24.00 19.07 -5.17
CA GLU A 92 24.28 17.81 -4.50
C GLU A 92 23.03 16.94 -4.36
N ARG A 93 23.11 15.70 -4.87
CA ARG A 93 22.01 14.75 -4.85
C ARG A 93 21.77 14.29 -3.42
N SER A 94 20.59 14.59 -2.89
CA SER A 94 20.15 14.17 -1.55
C SER A 94 18.64 13.91 -1.54
N PRO A 95 18.14 13.08 -0.60
CA PRO A 95 16.73 12.71 -0.56
C PRO A 95 15.85 13.88 -0.12
N GLN A 96 14.71 14.07 -0.80
CA GLN A 96 13.68 15.02 -0.37
C GLN A 96 13.01 14.57 0.93
N PHE A 97 12.91 13.25 1.16
CA PHE A 97 12.25 12.63 2.31
C PHE A 97 13.19 11.64 3.01
N PRO A 98 14.19 12.13 3.79
CA PRO A 98 15.08 11.25 4.54
C PRO A 98 14.34 10.32 5.53
N GLU A 99 13.19 10.75 6.04
CA GLU A 99 12.35 9.97 6.95
C GLU A 99 11.84 8.67 6.31
N ALA A 100 11.62 8.67 4.99
CA ALA A 100 11.24 7.48 4.23
C ALA A 100 12.38 6.45 4.19
N ILE A 101 13.63 6.91 4.08
CA ILE A 101 14.82 6.05 4.16
C ILE A 101 14.93 5.46 5.56
N ASP A 102 14.76 6.29 6.59
CA ASP A 102 14.81 5.84 7.98
C ASP A 102 13.72 4.82 8.29
N TRP A 103 12.50 5.01 7.75
CA TRP A 103 11.42 4.05 7.88
C TRP A 103 11.78 2.71 7.24
N ILE A 104 12.31 2.73 6.00
CA ILE A 104 12.72 1.51 5.29
C ILE A 104 13.77 0.75 6.12
N ALA A 105 14.80 1.45 6.62
CA ALA A 105 15.87 0.83 7.39
C ALA A 105 15.37 0.16 8.69
N ARG A 106 14.37 0.74 9.35
CA ARG A 106 13.82 0.25 10.62
C ARG A 106 12.78 -0.88 10.48
N ASN A 107 12.20 -1.07 9.31
CA ASN A 107 11.04 -1.96 9.09
C ASN A 107 11.34 -3.19 8.21
N GLN A 108 12.61 -3.57 8.06
CA GLN A 108 12.98 -4.83 7.39
C GLN A 108 12.53 -6.04 8.22
N LEU A 109 11.93 -7.04 7.57
CA LEU A 109 11.51 -8.29 8.21
C LEU A 109 12.72 -9.18 8.59
N PRO A 110 12.54 -10.16 9.49
CA PRO A 110 13.61 -11.06 9.92
C PRO A 110 14.25 -11.87 8.78
N ASP A 111 13.49 -12.20 7.73
CA ASP A 111 13.98 -12.91 6.55
C ASP A 111 14.75 -12.02 5.54
N GLY A 112 14.85 -10.71 5.82
CA GLY A 112 15.49 -9.74 4.93
C GLY A 112 14.54 -9.06 3.94
N SER A 113 13.28 -9.51 3.85
CA SER A 113 12.28 -8.88 2.98
C SER A 113 11.63 -7.64 3.60
N TRP A 114 10.86 -6.93 2.79
CA TRP A 114 9.82 -5.99 3.23
C TRP A 114 8.47 -6.44 2.68
N GLY A 115 7.38 -6.05 3.32
CA GLY A 115 6.01 -6.38 2.92
C GLY A 115 5.11 -6.65 4.12
N ASP A 116 4.00 -7.34 3.90
CA ASP A 116 3.07 -7.69 4.97
C ASP A 116 3.65 -8.81 5.87
N ALA A 117 3.77 -8.54 7.16
CA ALA A 117 4.29 -9.49 8.15
C ALA A 117 3.28 -10.58 8.53
N GLY A 118 1.98 -10.30 8.40
CA GLY A 118 0.87 -11.20 8.71
C GLY A 118 0.41 -12.07 7.54
N MET A 119 0.69 -11.67 6.30
CA MET A 119 0.34 -12.44 5.10
C MET A 119 1.53 -12.53 4.14
N PHE A 120 1.89 -13.75 3.76
CA PHE A 120 2.94 -13.99 2.78
C PHE A 120 2.34 -14.08 1.38
N ILE A 121 2.70 -13.15 0.49
CA ILE A 121 2.41 -13.20 -0.95
C ILE A 121 3.75 -12.99 -1.68
N VAL A 122 4.09 -13.86 -2.62
CA VAL A 122 5.42 -13.84 -3.30
C VAL A 122 5.66 -12.49 -3.98
N GLN A 123 4.69 -12.03 -4.78
CA GLN A 123 4.76 -10.74 -5.47
C GLN A 123 4.88 -9.55 -4.51
N ASP A 124 4.13 -9.56 -3.40
CA ASP A 124 4.21 -8.53 -2.35
C ASP A 124 5.63 -8.45 -1.81
N ARG A 125 6.17 -9.58 -1.35
CA ARG A 125 7.51 -9.59 -0.75
C ARG A 125 8.57 -9.15 -1.75
N LEU A 126 8.50 -9.62 -2.99
CA LEU A 126 9.52 -9.28 -3.99
C LEU A 126 9.45 -7.81 -4.42
N ILE A 127 8.27 -7.23 -4.67
CA ILE A 127 8.20 -5.82 -5.11
C ILE A 127 8.58 -4.85 -3.98
N ASN A 128 8.14 -5.12 -2.75
CA ASN A 128 8.47 -4.29 -1.59
C ASN A 128 9.97 -4.37 -1.32
N THR A 129 10.54 -5.59 -1.30
CA THR A 129 11.98 -5.78 -1.07
C THR A 129 12.82 -5.13 -2.15
N LEU A 130 12.47 -5.32 -3.42
CA LEU A 130 13.19 -4.70 -4.53
C LEU A 130 13.11 -3.17 -4.46
N GLY A 131 11.93 -2.62 -4.19
CA GLY A 131 11.75 -1.17 -4.01
C GLY A 131 12.66 -0.62 -2.91
N CYS A 132 12.62 -1.22 -1.72
CA CYS A 132 13.46 -0.83 -0.59
C CYS A 132 14.96 -0.94 -0.90
N VAL A 133 15.41 -2.04 -1.48
CA VAL A 133 16.83 -2.23 -1.86
C VAL A 133 17.26 -1.17 -2.87
N VAL A 134 16.44 -0.89 -3.89
CA VAL A 134 16.71 0.17 -4.88
C VAL A 134 16.80 1.54 -4.22
N ALA A 135 15.90 1.88 -3.31
CA ALA A 135 15.93 3.15 -2.57
C ALA A 135 17.21 3.29 -1.75
N LEU A 136 17.53 2.29 -0.92
CA LEU A 136 18.74 2.30 -0.10
C LEU A 136 20.03 2.34 -0.94
N ALA A 137 20.07 1.60 -2.05
CA ALA A 137 21.22 1.56 -2.96
C ALA A 137 21.42 2.90 -3.69
N THR A 138 20.33 3.55 -4.08
CA THR A 138 20.35 4.87 -4.75
C THR A 138 21.08 5.92 -3.92
N TRP A 139 20.94 5.84 -2.60
CA TRP A 139 21.55 6.78 -1.66
C TRP A 139 22.84 6.28 -1.02
N GLY A 140 23.27 5.06 -1.32
CA GLY A 140 24.50 4.48 -0.75
C GLY A 140 24.43 4.21 0.76
N VAL A 141 23.24 4.13 1.36
CA VAL A 141 23.03 3.98 2.83
C VAL A 141 22.48 2.61 3.24
N HIS A 142 22.68 2.21 4.50
CA HIS A 142 22.16 0.97 5.10
C HIS A 142 22.62 -0.32 4.38
N GLU A 143 23.94 -0.49 4.25
CA GLU A 143 24.57 -1.62 3.53
C GLU A 143 24.10 -3.00 3.99
N GLU A 144 23.95 -3.21 5.30
CA GLU A 144 23.48 -4.48 5.86
C GLU A 144 22.05 -4.81 5.39
N GLN A 145 21.13 -3.84 5.50
CA GLN A 145 19.75 -4.00 5.08
C GLN A 145 19.66 -4.27 3.57
N ARG A 146 20.46 -3.57 2.76
CA ARG A 146 20.58 -3.82 1.31
C ARG A 146 21.04 -5.24 1.02
N ALA A 147 22.11 -5.70 1.67
CA ALA A 147 22.66 -7.03 1.44
C ALA A 147 21.65 -8.13 1.79
N ARG A 148 20.94 -7.99 2.91
CA ARG A 148 19.89 -8.93 3.32
C ARG A 148 18.69 -8.93 2.36
N GLY A 149 18.26 -7.76 1.89
CA GLY A 149 17.19 -7.66 0.90
C GLY A 149 17.58 -8.25 -0.45
N LEU A 150 18.82 -8.03 -0.89
CA LEU A 150 19.33 -8.61 -2.12
C LEU A 150 19.41 -10.14 -2.04
N ALA A 151 19.91 -10.68 -0.92
CA ALA A 151 19.91 -12.11 -0.67
C ALA A 151 18.49 -12.70 -0.71
N TYR A 152 17.52 -12.03 -0.06
CA TYR A 152 16.12 -12.46 -0.11
C TYR A 152 15.59 -12.54 -1.55
N ILE A 153 15.87 -11.51 -2.38
CA ILE A 153 15.43 -11.48 -3.78
C ILE A 153 16.07 -12.65 -4.54
N GLN A 154 17.38 -12.86 -4.41
CA GLN A 154 18.10 -13.96 -5.07
C GLN A 154 17.52 -15.33 -4.71
N ASP A 155 17.22 -15.54 -3.42
CA ASP A 155 16.72 -16.82 -2.90
C ASP A 155 15.25 -17.09 -3.26
N ASN A 156 14.47 -16.06 -3.61
CA ASN A 156 13.01 -16.18 -3.79
C ASN A 156 12.52 -15.82 -5.20
N LEU A 157 13.37 -15.31 -6.10
CA LEU A 157 12.93 -14.84 -7.42
C LEU A 157 12.25 -15.93 -8.25
N TRP A 158 12.78 -17.15 -8.22
CA TRP A 158 12.25 -18.32 -8.92
C TRP A 158 10.79 -18.61 -8.59
N ARG A 159 10.33 -18.22 -7.38
CA ARG A 159 8.95 -18.46 -6.92
C ARG A 159 7.92 -17.68 -7.73
N LEU A 160 8.31 -16.61 -8.44
CA LEU A 160 7.43 -15.89 -9.35
C LEU A 160 6.94 -16.78 -10.51
N GLY A 161 7.73 -17.78 -10.92
CA GLY A 161 7.34 -18.74 -11.95
C GLY A 161 6.34 -19.80 -11.46
N GLU A 162 6.21 -19.97 -10.14
CA GLU A 162 5.28 -20.92 -9.51
C GLU A 162 4.05 -20.23 -8.90
N ASP A 163 4.04 -18.90 -8.85
CA ASP A 163 3.02 -18.14 -8.14
C ASP A 163 1.67 -18.21 -8.86
N ASP A 164 0.60 -18.24 -8.06
CA ASP A 164 -0.76 -18.31 -8.57
C ASP A 164 -1.18 -16.95 -9.15
N GLU A 165 -1.53 -16.92 -10.44
CA GLU A 165 -1.97 -15.70 -11.12
C GLU A 165 -3.26 -15.13 -10.52
N GLU A 166 -4.03 -15.90 -9.75
CA GLU A 166 -5.27 -15.42 -9.11
C GLU A 166 -5.03 -14.28 -8.10
N TRP A 167 -3.86 -14.23 -7.46
CA TRP A 167 -3.52 -13.22 -6.44
C TRP A 167 -2.64 -12.10 -6.98
N MET A 168 -2.62 -11.91 -8.29
CA MET A 168 -1.74 -10.93 -8.92
C MET A 168 -2.00 -9.52 -8.40
N MET A 169 -0.95 -8.88 -7.86
CA MET A 169 -1.07 -7.52 -7.35
C MET A 169 -1.34 -6.53 -8.49
N VAL A 170 -2.11 -5.49 -8.18
CA VAL A 170 -2.47 -4.46 -9.15
C VAL A 170 -1.21 -3.82 -9.72
N GLY A 171 -1.06 -3.92 -11.04
CA GLY A 171 0.03 -3.29 -11.76
C GLY A 171 1.38 -3.99 -11.61
N PHE A 172 1.50 -5.14 -10.94
CA PHE A 172 2.79 -5.80 -10.72
C PHE A 172 3.59 -6.00 -12.02
N GLU A 173 2.94 -6.43 -13.10
CA GLU A 173 3.63 -6.67 -14.38
C GLU A 173 4.11 -5.38 -15.06
N ILE A 174 3.60 -4.22 -14.66
CA ILE A 174 4.08 -2.91 -15.14
C ILE A 174 4.96 -2.18 -14.13
N THR A 175 4.91 -2.48 -12.84
CA THR A 175 5.71 -1.74 -11.85
C THR A 175 6.99 -2.48 -11.49
N PHE A 176 6.95 -3.81 -11.34
CA PHE A 176 8.11 -4.61 -10.94
C PHE A 176 9.28 -4.52 -11.94
N PRO A 177 9.07 -4.60 -13.27
CA PRO A 177 10.17 -4.46 -14.22
C PRO A 177 10.85 -3.08 -14.20
N VAL A 178 10.12 -2.01 -13.88
CA VAL A 178 10.74 -0.67 -13.78
C VAL A 178 11.74 -0.63 -12.63
N LEU A 179 11.41 -1.27 -11.51
CA LEU A 179 12.34 -1.40 -10.39
C LEU A 179 13.54 -2.31 -10.74
N LEU A 180 13.33 -3.38 -11.52
CA LEU A 180 14.43 -4.22 -12.00
C LEU A 180 15.41 -3.45 -12.88
N GLU A 181 14.92 -2.61 -13.81
CA GLU A 181 15.80 -1.76 -14.62
C GLU A 181 16.55 -0.74 -13.77
N LYS A 182 15.91 -0.15 -12.75
CA LYS A 182 16.60 0.73 -11.79
C LYS A 182 17.69 -0.03 -11.03
N ALA A 183 17.40 -1.24 -10.53
CA ALA A 183 18.37 -2.09 -9.84
C ALA A 183 19.56 -2.44 -10.73
N LYS A 184 19.31 -2.78 -12.00
CA LYS A 184 20.33 -3.08 -12.99
C LYS A 184 21.24 -1.89 -13.26
N ASN A 185 20.66 -0.71 -13.40
CA ASN A 185 21.41 0.54 -13.60
C ASN A 185 22.26 0.94 -12.38
N LEU A 186 21.85 0.52 -11.17
CA LEU A 186 22.63 0.67 -9.94
C LEU A 186 23.72 -0.41 -9.78
N GLY A 187 23.80 -1.38 -10.69
CA GLY A 187 24.77 -2.46 -10.62
C GLY A 187 24.46 -3.50 -9.52
N LEU A 188 23.20 -3.62 -9.11
CA LEU A 188 22.80 -4.63 -8.13
C LEU A 188 22.85 -6.03 -8.74
N ASP A 189 23.45 -6.97 -8.03
CA ASP A 189 23.64 -8.36 -8.46
C ASP A 189 22.34 -9.16 -8.28
N ILE A 190 21.52 -9.22 -9.34
CA ILE A 190 20.30 -10.01 -9.40
C ILE A 190 20.41 -10.93 -10.61
N ASN A 191 19.83 -12.13 -10.55
CA ASN A 191 19.73 -13.02 -11.70
C ASN A 191 18.73 -12.46 -12.73
N TYR A 192 19.13 -11.46 -13.51
CA TYR A 192 18.29 -10.82 -14.52
C TYR A 192 17.88 -11.76 -15.67
N ASP A 193 18.60 -12.88 -15.83
CA ASP A 193 18.33 -13.91 -16.83
C ASP A 193 17.40 -15.02 -16.30
N ASP A 194 16.84 -14.85 -15.09
CA ASP A 194 15.87 -15.80 -14.53
C ASP A 194 14.64 -15.95 -15.45
N PRO A 195 14.22 -17.18 -15.80
CA PRO A 195 13.06 -17.40 -16.65
C PRO A 195 11.79 -16.71 -16.15
N ALA A 196 11.57 -16.62 -14.84
CA ALA A 196 10.40 -15.97 -14.28
C ALA A 196 10.36 -14.47 -14.61
N LEU A 197 11.52 -13.82 -14.75
CA LEU A 197 11.59 -12.43 -15.18
C LEU A 197 11.22 -12.27 -16.64
N GLN A 198 11.69 -13.17 -17.52
CA GLN A 198 11.40 -13.10 -18.95
C GLN A 198 9.89 -13.10 -19.22
N ASP A 199 9.15 -13.94 -18.49
CA ASP A 199 7.69 -13.98 -18.56
C ASP A 199 7.04 -12.67 -18.09
N ILE A 200 7.56 -12.06 -17.02
CA ILE A 200 7.06 -10.76 -16.54
C ILE A 200 7.34 -9.64 -17.55
N TYR A 201 8.53 -9.60 -18.16
CA TYR A 201 8.83 -8.62 -19.22
C TYR A 201 7.92 -8.82 -20.45
N ALA A 202 7.62 -10.07 -20.83
CA ALA A 202 6.65 -10.34 -21.90
C ALA A 202 5.25 -9.84 -21.53
N LYS A 203 4.78 -10.11 -20.31
CA LYS A 203 3.50 -9.60 -19.77
C LYS A 203 3.47 -8.07 -19.75
N ARG A 204 4.55 -7.41 -19.34
CA ARG A 204 4.70 -5.94 -19.38
C ARG A 204 4.43 -5.40 -20.78
N GLN A 205 5.11 -5.93 -21.79
CA GLN A 205 5.00 -5.45 -23.16
C GLN A 205 3.56 -5.61 -23.68
N LEU A 206 2.94 -6.77 -23.43
CA LEU A 206 1.54 -7.02 -23.79
C LEU A 206 0.59 -6.06 -23.09
N LYS A 207 0.81 -5.76 -21.81
CA LYS A 207 -0.04 -4.88 -21.00
C LYS A 207 0.10 -3.43 -21.45
N LEU A 208 1.33 -2.94 -21.63
CA LEU A 208 1.60 -1.57 -22.12
C LEU A 208 1.04 -1.34 -23.53
N ALA A 209 1.12 -2.33 -24.43
CA ALA A 209 0.55 -2.24 -25.77
C ALA A 209 -1.00 -2.11 -25.78
N LYS A 210 -1.65 -2.60 -24.72
CA LYS A 210 -3.11 -2.50 -24.54
C LYS A 210 -3.56 -1.21 -23.84
N ILE A 211 -2.63 -0.44 -23.27
CA ILE A 211 -2.99 0.81 -22.59
C ILE A 211 -3.44 1.84 -23.64
N PRO A 212 -4.67 2.37 -23.53
CA PRO A 212 -5.14 3.41 -24.43
C PRO A 212 -4.47 4.75 -24.08
N ARG A 213 -3.24 4.97 -24.61
CA ARG A 213 -2.39 6.12 -24.29
C ARG A 213 -3.09 7.47 -24.44
N GLU A 214 -3.92 7.64 -25.48
CA GLU A 214 -4.68 8.89 -25.63
C GLU A 214 -5.75 9.04 -24.55
N ALA A 215 -6.45 7.96 -24.18
CA ALA A 215 -7.46 8.01 -23.13
C ALA A 215 -6.83 8.26 -21.75
N LEU A 216 -5.61 7.77 -21.49
CA LEU A 216 -4.85 8.05 -20.27
C LEU A 216 -4.61 9.56 -20.08
N HIS A 217 -4.30 10.29 -21.16
CA HIS A 217 -4.01 11.73 -21.11
C HIS A 217 -5.24 12.62 -21.38
N ALA A 218 -6.39 12.04 -21.76
CA ALA A 218 -7.61 12.78 -22.08
C ALA A 218 -8.64 12.79 -20.94
N ARG A 219 -8.56 11.85 -19.97
CA ARG A 219 -9.50 11.76 -18.85
C ARG A 219 -8.88 11.02 -17.66
N PRO A 220 -9.38 11.26 -16.43
CA PRO A 220 -8.97 10.48 -15.28
C PRO A 220 -9.35 9.00 -15.46
N THR A 221 -8.37 8.12 -15.24
CA THR A 221 -8.54 6.66 -15.28
C THR A 221 -7.76 6.02 -14.14
N THR A 222 -8.06 4.76 -13.80
CA THR A 222 -7.33 4.00 -12.78
C THR A 222 -5.85 3.79 -13.11
N LEU A 223 -5.44 4.00 -14.36
CA LEU A 223 -4.03 3.94 -14.77
C LEU A 223 -3.17 5.04 -14.12
N LEU A 224 -3.80 6.14 -13.67
CA LEU A 224 -3.13 7.19 -12.92
C LEU A 224 -2.54 6.70 -11.58
N HIS A 225 -3.04 5.57 -11.06
CA HIS A 225 -2.59 4.97 -9.80
C HIS A 225 -1.32 4.13 -9.94
N SER A 226 -0.80 3.94 -11.16
CA SER A 226 0.42 3.14 -11.40
C SER A 226 1.30 3.77 -12.49
N LEU A 227 1.40 5.11 -12.48
CA LEU A 227 2.16 5.88 -13.48
C LEU A 227 3.65 5.58 -13.42
N GLU A 228 4.17 5.24 -12.25
CA GLU A 228 5.55 4.81 -12.00
C GLU A 228 5.94 3.54 -12.75
N GLY A 229 4.95 2.78 -13.24
CA GLY A 229 5.15 1.64 -14.12
C GLY A 229 5.30 2.01 -15.61
N MET A 230 5.10 3.27 -16.00
CA MET A 230 4.96 3.71 -17.40
C MET A 230 5.96 4.79 -17.78
N GLU A 231 6.40 4.77 -19.03
CA GLU A 231 7.32 5.75 -19.60
C GLU A 231 6.62 6.60 -20.69
N ASN A 232 7.27 7.69 -21.10
CA ASN A 232 6.83 8.62 -22.16
C ASN A 232 5.43 9.20 -21.87
N LEU A 233 5.30 9.78 -20.68
CA LEU A 233 4.07 10.39 -20.18
C LEU A 233 4.05 11.91 -20.49
N ASP A 234 2.87 12.43 -20.83
CA ASP A 234 2.63 13.87 -20.97
C ASP A 234 2.17 14.43 -19.62
N TRP A 235 3.14 14.88 -18.83
CA TRP A 235 2.91 15.39 -17.48
C TRP A 235 2.01 16.62 -17.44
N GLU A 236 2.09 17.50 -18.44
CA GLU A 236 1.25 18.71 -18.49
C GLU A 236 -0.23 18.32 -18.53
N ARG A 237 -0.58 17.29 -19.31
CA ARG A 237 -1.95 16.75 -19.35
C ARG A 237 -2.32 15.96 -18.10
N LEU A 238 -1.40 15.13 -17.58
CA LEU A 238 -1.68 14.28 -16.42
C LEU A 238 -1.90 15.08 -15.13
N LEU A 239 -1.16 16.17 -14.92
CA LEU A 239 -1.29 17.01 -13.73
C LEU A 239 -2.66 17.73 -13.65
N GLN A 240 -3.41 17.81 -14.76
CA GLN A 240 -4.79 18.31 -14.75
C GLN A 240 -5.76 17.36 -14.04
N PHE A 241 -5.35 16.11 -13.78
CA PHE A 241 -6.17 15.09 -13.13
C PHE A 241 -5.79 14.85 -11.66
N LYS A 242 -5.02 15.76 -11.04
CA LYS A 242 -4.74 15.70 -9.60
C LYS A 242 -6.03 15.72 -8.79
N CYS A 243 -6.05 14.91 -7.73
CA CYS A 243 -7.11 14.94 -6.73
C CYS A 243 -7.06 16.26 -5.95
N PRO A 244 -8.14 16.67 -5.27
CA PRO A 244 -8.16 17.90 -4.47
C PRO A 244 -7.04 18.00 -3.41
N ALA A 245 -6.53 16.87 -2.95
CA ALA A 245 -5.40 16.79 -2.02
C ALA A 245 -4.01 16.77 -2.70
N GLY A 246 -3.93 17.10 -4.00
CA GLY A 246 -2.68 17.19 -4.78
C GLY A 246 -2.19 15.88 -5.40
N SER A 247 -2.64 14.72 -4.91
CA SER A 247 -2.17 13.41 -5.39
C SER A 247 -2.61 13.07 -6.81
N LEU A 248 -1.90 12.13 -7.45
CA LEU A 248 -2.40 11.42 -8.62
C LEU A 248 -3.12 10.14 -8.17
N HIS A 249 -4.45 10.16 -8.26
CA HIS A 249 -5.31 9.02 -7.97
C HIS A 249 -5.06 8.39 -6.59
N SER A 250 -4.74 9.22 -5.59
CA SER A 250 -4.45 8.79 -4.21
C SER A 250 -3.29 7.80 -4.07
N SER A 251 -2.40 7.63 -5.06
CA SER A 251 -1.21 6.78 -4.94
C SER A 251 0.02 7.61 -4.55
N PRO A 252 0.66 7.32 -3.41
CA PRO A 252 1.94 7.93 -3.06
C PRO A 252 3.07 7.55 -4.04
N ALA A 253 3.17 6.29 -4.49
CA ALA A 253 4.18 5.91 -5.49
C ALA A 253 4.04 6.69 -6.80
N ALA A 254 2.83 6.76 -7.38
CA ALA A 254 2.59 7.49 -8.62
C ALA A 254 2.83 9.01 -8.44
N SER A 255 2.47 9.54 -7.27
CA SER A 255 2.68 10.96 -6.94
C SER A 255 4.16 11.28 -6.74
N ALA A 256 4.94 10.39 -6.11
CA ALA A 256 6.38 10.53 -5.95
C ALA A 256 7.12 10.46 -7.29
N TYR A 257 6.68 9.56 -8.16
CA TYR A 257 7.21 9.49 -9.52
C TYR A 257 6.92 10.78 -10.30
N ALA A 258 5.67 11.26 -10.29
CA ALA A 258 5.30 12.51 -10.94
C ALA A 258 6.04 13.72 -10.35
N LEU A 259 6.24 13.77 -9.03
CA LEU A 259 7.01 14.82 -8.37
C LEU A 259 8.46 14.87 -8.89
N SER A 260 9.10 13.71 -9.03
CA SER A 260 10.47 13.60 -9.55
C SER A 260 10.61 14.13 -10.98
N GLU A 261 9.55 14.00 -11.78
CA GLU A 261 9.53 14.38 -13.19
C GLU A 261 9.13 15.84 -13.41
N THR A 262 8.41 16.45 -12.46
CA THR A 262 7.72 17.74 -12.67
C THR A 262 8.11 18.83 -11.66
N GLY A 263 8.53 18.45 -10.45
CA GLY A 263 8.74 19.39 -9.35
C GLY A 263 7.45 20.08 -8.86
N ASP A 264 6.28 19.51 -9.14
CA ASP A 264 4.98 20.09 -8.77
C ASP A 264 4.80 20.18 -7.24
N LYS A 265 4.39 21.36 -6.77
CA LYS A 265 4.31 21.64 -5.33
C LYS A 265 3.13 20.97 -4.63
N GLU A 266 2.00 20.77 -5.32
CA GLU A 266 0.84 20.11 -4.71
C GLU A 266 1.12 18.61 -4.52
N LEU A 267 1.90 18.01 -5.42
CA LEU A 267 2.41 16.64 -5.24
C LEU A 267 3.39 16.55 -4.05
N LEU A 268 4.26 17.56 -3.86
CA LEU A 268 5.13 17.64 -2.69
C LEU A 268 4.32 17.71 -1.39
N GLU A 269 3.37 18.65 -1.30
CA GLU A 269 2.52 18.84 -0.13
C GLU A 269 1.70 17.58 0.23
N TYR A 270 1.22 16.86 -0.78
CA TYR A 270 0.56 15.56 -0.59
C TYR A 270 1.48 14.52 0.06
N LEU A 271 2.70 14.36 -0.46
CA LEU A 271 3.65 13.37 0.04
C LEU A 271 4.18 13.73 1.43
N GLU A 272 4.42 15.02 1.70
CA GLU A 272 4.75 15.50 3.05
C GLU A 272 3.63 15.16 4.04
N THR A 273 2.37 15.34 3.64
CA THR A 273 1.21 14.97 4.48
C THR A 273 1.17 13.47 4.76
N ALA A 274 1.41 12.63 3.74
CA ALA A 274 1.47 11.18 3.92
C ALA A 274 2.61 10.78 4.87
N ILE A 275 3.84 11.24 4.60
CA ILE A 275 5.02 10.92 5.41
C ILE A 275 4.84 11.32 6.88
N ASN A 276 4.26 12.50 7.14
CA ASN A 276 4.00 12.98 8.50
C ASN A 276 2.94 12.13 9.22
N ASN A 277 1.91 11.66 8.52
CA ASN A 277 0.84 10.88 9.12
C ASN A 277 1.22 9.41 9.39
N PHE A 278 2.30 8.93 8.79
CA PHE A 278 2.75 7.52 8.88
C PHE A 278 4.19 7.35 9.39
N ASP A 279 4.71 8.31 10.15
CA ASP A 279 6.04 8.25 10.82
C ASP A 279 7.19 7.89 9.85
N GLY A 280 7.26 8.58 8.71
CA GLY A 280 8.25 8.30 7.66
C GLY A 280 7.77 7.31 6.60
N GLY A 281 6.72 6.53 6.87
CA GLY A 281 6.13 5.62 5.89
C GLY A 281 5.10 6.30 4.99
N ALA A 282 4.57 5.56 4.03
CA ALA A 282 3.32 5.88 3.33
C ALA A 282 2.54 4.62 2.95
N PRO A 283 1.20 4.65 2.94
CA PRO A 283 0.39 3.53 2.49
C PRO A 283 0.38 3.42 0.95
N CYS A 284 -0.23 2.38 0.41
CA CYS A 284 -0.43 2.23 -1.04
C CYS A 284 -1.53 3.14 -1.61
N THR A 285 -2.44 3.62 -0.75
CA THR A 285 -3.47 4.58 -1.13
C THR A 285 -3.77 5.53 0.02
N TYR A 286 -3.87 6.83 -0.26
CA TYR A 286 -4.20 7.85 0.74
C TYR A 286 -4.78 9.12 0.11
N PRO A 287 -5.83 9.74 0.70
CA PRO A 287 -6.60 9.29 1.85
C PRO A 287 -7.53 8.10 1.54
N VAL A 288 -8.01 7.42 2.58
CA VAL A 288 -9.05 6.35 2.51
C VAL A 288 -10.23 6.62 3.47
N ASP A 289 -10.39 7.88 3.84
CA ASP A 289 -11.39 8.43 4.76
C ASP A 289 -12.84 7.94 4.51
N ASN A 290 -13.31 8.04 3.27
CA ASN A 290 -14.65 7.61 2.88
C ASN A 290 -14.78 6.09 2.91
N PHE A 291 -13.74 5.39 2.44
CA PHE A 291 -13.71 3.93 2.45
C PHE A 291 -13.84 3.43 3.89
N ASP A 292 -12.96 3.87 4.80
CA ASP A 292 -12.92 3.42 6.19
C ASP A 292 -14.24 3.70 6.92
N ARG A 293 -14.83 4.89 6.73
CA ARG A 293 -16.10 5.27 7.37
C ARG A 293 -17.25 4.41 6.88
N LEU A 294 -17.42 4.26 5.57
CA LEU A 294 -18.50 3.47 5.00
C LEU A 294 -18.35 1.99 5.34
N TRP A 295 -17.12 1.48 5.35
CA TRP A 295 -16.82 0.10 5.72
C TRP A 295 -17.13 -0.16 7.19
N SER A 296 -16.73 0.75 8.09
CA SER A 296 -17.05 0.68 9.51
C SER A 296 -18.56 0.63 9.75
N VAL A 297 -19.33 1.51 9.09
CA VAL A 297 -20.80 1.52 9.19
C VAL A 297 -21.39 0.19 8.69
N ASP A 298 -20.93 -0.33 7.55
CA ASP A 298 -21.38 -1.61 7.01
C ASP A 298 -21.13 -2.76 8.00
N ARG A 299 -19.92 -2.82 8.59
CA ARG A 299 -19.53 -3.88 9.54
C ARG A 299 -20.37 -3.84 10.80
N LEU A 300 -20.52 -2.66 11.40
CA LEU A 300 -21.32 -2.48 12.62
C LEU A 300 -22.78 -2.91 12.40
N ARG A 301 -23.34 -2.63 11.22
CA ARG A 301 -24.70 -3.05 10.86
C ARG A 301 -24.80 -4.54 10.62
N ARG A 302 -23.90 -5.13 9.83
CA ARG A 302 -23.92 -6.56 9.48
C ARG A 302 -23.62 -7.47 10.66
N LEU A 303 -22.83 -7.00 11.63
CA LEU A 303 -22.60 -7.69 12.90
C LEU A 303 -23.77 -7.54 13.89
N GLY A 304 -24.81 -6.75 13.56
CA GLY A 304 -25.99 -6.59 14.41
C GLY A 304 -25.76 -5.76 15.68
N ILE A 305 -24.66 -5.00 15.74
CA ILE A 305 -24.26 -4.20 16.92
C ILE A 305 -24.42 -2.68 16.72
N SER A 306 -24.85 -2.24 15.54
CA SER A 306 -24.96 -0.81 15.18
C SER A 306 -25.80 0.03 16.16
N ARG A 307 -26.77 -0.57 16.87
CA ARG A 307 -27.62 0.13 17.87
C ARG A 307 -26.83 0.78 19.01
N TYR A 308 -25.59 0.33 19.25
CA TYR A 308 -24.73 0.90 20.29
C TYR A 308 -23.95 2.15 19.82
N PHE A 309 -23.92 2.41 18.51
CA PHE A 309 -23.04 3.39 17.86
C PHE A 309 -23.82 4.36 16.96
N THR A 310 -25.10 4.63 17.27
CA THR A 310 -25.99 5.42 16.40
C THR A 310 -25.43 6.80 16.10
N SER A 311 -24.92 7.53 17.11
CA SER A 311 -24.32 8.85 16.95
C SER A 311 -23.08 8.83 16.06
N GLU A 312 -22.18 7.88 16.29
CA GLU A 312 -20.94 7.73 15.52
C GLU A 312 -21.24 7.34 14.06
N ILE A 313 -22.25 6.47 13.84
CA ILE A 313 -22.71 6.09 12.50
C ILE A 313 -23.33 7.27 11.76
N GLU A 314 -24.17 8.07 12.41
CA GLU A 314 -24.77 9.27 11.81
C GLU A 314 -23.71 10.27 11.36
N GLU A 315 -22.71 10.53 12.21
CA GLU A 315 -21.60 11.42 11.88
C GLU A 315 -20.76 10.91 10.70
N TYR A 316 -20.50 9.60 10.63
CA TYR A 316 -19.77 8.98 9.51
C TYR A 316 -20.55 9.09 8.19
N LEU A 317 -21.87 8.89 8.24
CA LEU A 317 -22.73 9.01 7.06
C LEU A 317 -22.89 10.47 6.63
N GLU A 318 -22.95 11.41 7.58
CA GLU A 318 -22.98 12.84 7.26
C GLU A 318 -21.68 13.29 6.60
N TYR A 319 -20.53 12.81 7.09
CA TYR A 319 -19.24 13.06 6.44
C TYR A 319 -19.22 12.55 4.99
N ALA A 320 -19.60 11.29 4.77
CA ALA A 320 -19.59 10.68 3.45
C ALA A 320 -20.64 11.27 2.49
N TYR A 321 -21.66 11.94 3.03
CA TYR A 321 -22.68 12.65 2.24
C TYR A 321 -22.22 14.04 1.77
N ARG A 322 -21.29 14.67 2.50
CA ARG A 322 -20.72 15.98 2.14
C ARG A 322 -19.70 15.85 1.00
#